data_AF-A0A8S3F135-F1
#
_entry.id   AF-A0A8S3F135-F1
#
_cell.length_a   1.000
_cell.length_b   1.000
_cell.length_c   1.000
_cell.angle_alpha   90.00
_cell.angle_beta   90.00
_cell.angle_gamma   90.00
#
_symmetry.space_group_name_H-M   'P 1'
#
loop_
_entity.id
_entity.type
_entity.pdbx_description
1 polymer ?
#
loop_
_entity_poly.entity_id
_entity_poly.type
_entity_poly.pdbx_seq_one_letter_code
_entity_poly.pdbx_strand_id
1 'polypeptide(L)'
;MFFSNIDRDLLQDICEFLIPFDTVLQTLSDNKRPTLHRVLPFKQLLINKCTITNKESTSLQQIKIFLKKRLIDKWQLSDEHLIATLIHPNLKHFHMCPHPREHAIGLLKQEMLSRQEDAPIPRTSAVQNSSEMSSSISSTSHPSSSSSNSISKQNTSTARKDLLMEIFDK
;
A
#
# COMPACT_ATOMS: atom_id res chain seq x y z
N MET A 1 14.06 39.16 -32.31
CA MET A 1 13.69 37.72 -32.37
C MET A 1 12.34 37.54 -31.70
N PHE A 2 11.45 36.80 -32.36
CA PHE A 2 9.99 36.86 -32.26
C PHE A 2 9.43 36.10 -31.05
N PHE A 3 9.05 36.79 -29.98
CA PHE A 3 8.22 36.23 -28.89
C PHE A 3 6.80 36.82 -28.86
N SER A 4 6.41 37.58 -29.88
CA SER A 4 5.19 38.41 -29.88
C SER A 4 3.88 37.64 -29.95
N ASN A 5 3.91 36.30 -30.10
CA ASN A 5 2.71 35.47 -30.27
C ASN A 5 2.50 34.45 -29.13
N ILE A 6 3.26 34.54 -28.03
CA ILE A 6 3.02 33.65 -26.89
C ILE A 6 1.89 34.24 -26.06
N ASP A 7 0.76 33.53 -26.04
CA ASP A 7 -0.31 33.75 -25.09
C ASP A 7 0.20 33.40 -23.68
N ARG A 8 0.45 34.44 -22.87
CA ARG A 8 1.02 34.31 -21.52
C ARG A 8 0.03 33.70 -20.53
N ASP A 9 -1.25 33.97 -20.73
CA ASP A 9 -2.31 33.48 -19.85
C ASP A 9 -2.50 31.98 -20.07
N LEU A 10 -2.59 31.56 -21.33
CA LEU A 10 -2.63 30.13 -21.67
C LEU A 10 -1.39 29.38 -21.18
N LEU A 11 -0.19 29.99 -21.32
CA LEU A 11 1.04 29.38 -20.84
C LEU A 11 1.01 29.20 -19.32
N GLN A 12 0.56 30.22 -18.59
CA GLN A 12 0.43 30.17 -17.13
C GLN A 12 -0.56 29.07 -16.71
N ASP A 13 -1.73 28.99 -17.36
CA ASP A 13 -2.73 27.96 -17.12
C ASP A 13 -2.17 26.54 -17.32
N ILE A 14 -1.38 26.34 -18.39
CA ILE A 14 -0.74 25.05 -18.67
C ILE A 14 0.29 24.73 -17.59
N CYS A 15 1.13 25.70 -17.20
CA CYS A 15 2.11 25.52 -16.13
C CYS A 15 1.43 25.10 -14.83
N GLU A 16 0.37 25.79 -14.41
CA GLU A 16 -0.39 25.47 -13.19
C GLU A 16 -1.04 24.08 -13.27
N PHE A 17 -1.59 23.73 -14.44
CA PHE A 17 -2.18 22.43 -14.67
C PHE A 17 -1.15 21.27 -14.58
N LEU A 18 0.11 21.51 -14.94
CA LEU A 18 1.17 20.49 -14.92
C LEU A 18 1.80 20.26 -13.54
N ILE A 19 1.68 21.19 -12.58
CA ILE A 19 2.23 21.06 -11.21
C ILE A 19 1.92 19.71 -10.53
N PRO A 20 0.67 19.17 -10.59
CA PRO A 20 0.35 17.88 -9.98
C PRO A 20 1.14 16.72 -10.62
N PHE A 21 1.48 16.79 -11.90
CA PHE A 21 2.25 15.75 -12.58
C PHE A 21 3.69 15.72 -12.07
N ASP A 22 4.33 16.89 -11.97
CA ASP A 22 5.69 16.99 -11.41
C ASP A 22 5.74 16.49 -9.97
N THR A 23 4.73 16.84 -9.17
CA THR A 23 4.60 16.37 -7.78
C THR A 23 4.51 14.85 -7.71
N VAL A 24 3.69 14.23 -8.57
CA VAL A 24 3.53 12.78 -8.64
C VAL A 24 4.83 12.11 -9.09
N LEU A 25 5.49 12.63 -10.13
CA LEU A 25 6.75 12.11 -10.63
C LEU A 25 7.84 12.14 -9.55
N GLN A 26 7.99 13.28 -8.87
CA GLN A 26 8.95 13.42 -7.78
C GLN A 26 8.64 12.45 -6.64
N THR A 27 7.37 12.32 -6.25
CA THR A 27 6.97 11.46 -5.14
C THR A 27 7.15 9.98 -5.47
N LEU A 28 6.81 9.55 -6.68
CA LEU A 28 6.95 8.14 -7.09
C LEU A 28 8.41 7.75 -7.34
N SER A 29 9.25 8.72 -7.68
CA SER A 29 10.70 8.52 -7.87
C SER A 29 11.48 8.51 -6.55
N ASP A 30 10.84 8.77 -5.41
CA ASP A 30 11.50 8.71 -4.11
C ASP A 30 11.90 7.27 -3.78
N ASN A 31 13.20 7.05 -3.58
CA ASN A 31 13.79 5.76 -3.23
C ASN A 31 13.97 5.56 -1.71
N LYS A 32 13.68 6.59 -0.89
CA LYS A 32 13.84 6.53 0.56
C LYS A 32 12.65 5.92 1.27
N ARG A 33 11.49 5.83 0.61
CA ARG A 33 10.24 5.33 1.17
C ARG A 33 9.54 4.41 0.18
N PRO A 34 8.77 3.40 0.63
CA PRO A 34 7.93 2.62 -0.27
C PRO A 34 6.90 3.51 -0.96
N THR A 35 6.88 3.53 -2.29
CA THR A 35 5.97 4.37 -3.09
C THR A 35 4.91 3.55 -3.84
N LEU A 36 5.05 2.22 -3.91
CA LEU A 36 4.21 1.36 -4.74
C LEU A 36 2.70 1.49 -4.45
N HIS A 37 2.33 1.58 -3.16
CA HIS A 37 0.95 1.79 -2.70
C HIS A 37 0.34 3.13 -3.13
N ARG A 38 1.14 4.08 -3.62
CA ARG A 38 0.70 5.42 -4.05
C ARG A 38 0.41 5.49 -5.54
N VAL A 39 0.88 4.53 -6.33
CA VAL A 39 0.77 4.57 -7.79
C VAL A 39 -0.69 4.63 -8.24
N LEU A 40 -1.55 3.79 -7.68
CA LEU A 40 -2.97 3.80 -8.03
C LEU A 40 -3.68 5.09 -7.57
N PRO A 41 -3.56 5.54 -6.31
CA PRO A 41 -4.11 6.83 -5.88
C PRO A 41 -3.66 8.00 -6.74
N PHE A 42 -2.38 8.05 -7.15
CA PHE A 42 -1.87 9.12 -8.00
C PHE A 42 -2.36 9.02 -9.45
N LYS A 43 -2.47 7.81 -10.01
CA LYS A 43 -3.11 7.65 -11.32
C LYS A 43 -4.54 8.21 -11.29
N GLN A 44 -5.31 7.89 -10.25
CA GLN A 44 -6.68 8.42 -10.09
C GLN A 44 -6.68 9.95 -9.90
N LEU A 45 -5.77 10.50 -9.10
CA LEU A 45 -5.60 11.93 -8.92
C LEU A 45 -5.38 12.66 -10.24
N LEU A 46 -4.44 12.18 -11.07
CA LEU A 46 -4.10 12.80 -12.34
C LEU A 46 -5.26 12.70 -13.36
N ILE A 47 -5.97 11.56 -13.39
CA ILE A 47 -7.18 11.42 -14.20
C ILE A 47 -8.25 12.44 -13.77
N ASN A 48 -8.43 12.63 -12.47
CA ASN A 48 -9.39 13.60 -11.93
C ASN A 48 -8.99 15.03 -12.30
N LYS A 49 -7.69 15.37 -12.26
CA LYS A 49 -7.16 16.69 -12.68
C LYS A 49 -7.35 16.98 -14.17
N CYS A 50 -7.47 15.94 -14.99
CA CYS A 50 -7.79 16.09 -16.41
C CYS A 50 -9.30 16.25 -16.69
N THR A 51 -10.15 16.41 -15.67
CA THR A 51 -11.56 16.76 -15.88
C THR A 51 -11.65 18.16 -16.48
N ILE A 52 -12.47 18.28 -17.52
CA ILE A 52 -12.67 19.53 -18.27
C ILE A 52 -13.65 20.41 -17.52
N THR A 53 -13.35 21.71 -17.48
CA THR A 53 -14.27 22.73 -16.96
C THR A 53 -14.63 23.72 -18.07
N ASN A 54 -15.89 24.17 -18.12
CA ASN A 54 -16.38 25.09 -19.16
C ASN A 54 -15.69 26.47 -19.18
N LYS A 55 -14.91 26.81 -18.14
CA LYS A 55 -14.17 28.07 -18.02
C LYS A 55 -12.79 28.03 -18.67
N GLU A 56 -12.32 26.85 -19.06
CA GLU A 56 -10.97 26.63 -19.58
C GLU A 56 -10.88 26.92 -21.06
N SER A 57 -9.73 27.42 -21.53
CA SER A 57 -9.45 27.62 -22.94
C SER A 57 -9.53 26.30 -23.73
N THR A 58 -9.96 26.35 -24.99
CA THR A 58 -10.09 25.16 -25.85
C THR A 58 -8.76 24.39 -25.95
N SER A 59 -7.63 25.08 -26.00
CA SER A 59 -6.30 24.48 -26.05
C SER A 59 -5.98 23.68 -24.79
N LEU A 60 -6.27 24.21 -23.59
CA LEU A 60 -6.05 23.47 -22.34
C LEU A 60 -6.97 22.24 -22.26
N GLN A 61 -8.22 22.36 -22.70
CA GLN A 61 -9.15 21.23 -22.74
C GLN A 61 -8.61 20.10 -23.64
N GLN A 62 -8.06 20.42 -24.81
CA GLN A 62 -7.45 19.43 -25.71
C GLN A 62 -6.25 18.73 -25.07
N ILE A 63 -5.38 19.47 -24.36
CA ILE A 63 -4.25 18.89 -23.62
C ILE A 63 -4.75 17.94 -22.54
N LYS A 64 -5.76 18.33 -21.76
CA LYS A 64 -6.38 17.48 -20.73
C LYS A 64 -6.97 16.19 -21.32
N ILE A 65 -7.70 16.28 -22.43
CA ILE A 65 -8.26 15.10 -23.12
C ILE A 65 -7.13 14.16 -23.55
N PHE A 66 -6.09 14.71 -24.19
CA PHE A 66 -4.96 13.93 -24.66
C PHE A 66 -4.23 13.22 -23.51
N LEU A 67 -3.93 13.94 -22.42
CA LEU A 67 -3.24 13.37 -21.27
C LEU A 67 -4.10 12.35 -20.53
N LYS A 68 -5.40 12.62 -20.33
CA LYS A 68 -6.33 11.66 -19.71
C LYS A 68 -6.33 10.34 -20.46
N LYS A 69 -6.44 10.40 -21.79
CA LYS A 69 -6.37 9.22 -22.65
C LYS A 69 -5.04 8.49 -22.49
N ARG A 70 -3.91 9.20 -22.52
CA ARG A 70 -2.58 8.60 -22.33
C ARG A 70 -2.42 7.94 -20.96
N LEU A 71 -2.91 8.56 -19.89
CA LEU A 71 -2.89 7.98 -18.53
C LEU A 71 -3.68 6.67 -18.47
N ILE A 72 -4.86 6.62 -19.11
CA ILE A 72 -5.69 5.41 -19.14
C ILE A 72 -5.00 4.30 -19.96
N ASP A 73 -4.54 4.63 -21.17
CA ASP A 73 -4.04 3.66 -22.15
C ASP A 73 -2.62 3.14 -21.81
N LYS A 74 -1.76 4.01 -21.26
CA LYS A 74 -0.32 3.71 -21.11
C LYS A 74 0.11 3.47 -19.68
N TRP A 75 -0.57 4.02 -18.68
CA TRP A 75 -0.21 3.79 -17.28
C TRP A 75 -0.90 2.52 -16.77
N GLN A 76 -0.45 1.36 -17.22
CA GLN A 76 -1.00 0.08 -16.77
C GLN A 76 -0.60 -0.20 -15.33
N LEU A 77 -1.51 -0.76 -14.54
CA LEU A 77 -1.27 -1.16 -13.15
C LEU A 77 -1.16 -2.68 -13.12
N SER A 78 -0.08 -3.18 -12.52
CA SER A 78 0.08 -4.60 -12.22
C SER A 78 -0.56 -4.96 -10.88
N ASP A 79 -0.68 -6.25 -10.60
CA ASP A 79 -1.27 -6.76 -9.36
C ASP A 79 -0.55 -6.28 -8.11
N GLU A 80 0.78 -6.13 -8.15
CA GLU A 80 1.57 -5.62 -7.02
C GLU A 80 1.15 -4.20 -6.64
N HIS A 81 0.77 -3.36 -7.60
CA HIS A 81 0.27 -2.01 -7.32
C HIS A 81 -1.07 -2.07 -6.59
N LEU A 82 -1.96 -2.98 -7.02
CA LEU A 82 -3.29 -3.15 -6.43
C LEU A 82 -3.17 -3.70 -5.00
N ILE A 83 -2.37 -4.75 -4.82
CA ILE A 83 -2.11 -5.38 -3.53
C ILE A 83 -1.46 -4.39 -2.58
N ALA A 84 -0.40 -3.68 -3.01
CA ALA A 84 0.29 -2.69 -2.18
C ALA A 84 -0.65 -1.57 -1.71
N THR A 85 -1.56 -1.13 -2.58
CA THR A 85 -2.59 -0.15 -2.23
C THR A 85 -3.54 -0.71 -1.19
N LEU A 86 -4.04 -1.94 -1.39
CA LEU A 86 -5.03 -2.60 -0.55
C LEU A 86 -4.54 -2.87 0.88
N ILE A 87 -3.28 -3.29 1.03
CA ILE A 87 -2.70 -3.61 2.35
C ILE A 87 -2.28 -2.36 3.14
N HIS A 88 -2.27 -1.19 2.51
CA HIS A 88 -1.82 0.03 3.18
C HIS A 88 -2.93 0.57 4.11
N PRO A 89 -2.66 0.75 5.42
CA PRO A 89 -3.70 1.05 6.42
C PRO A 89 -4.45 2.37 6.15
N ASN A 90 -3.74 3.38 5.64
CA ASN A 90 -4.36 4.68 5.33
C ASN A 90 -5.19 4.67 4.03
N LEU A 91 -5.19 3.58 3.28
CA LEU A 91 -5.91 3.45 2.01
C LEU A 91 -7.05 2.43 2.08
N LYS A 92 -7.42 1.98 3.29
CA LYS A 92 -8.58 1.07 3.51
C LYS A 92 -9.88 1.59 2.88
N HIS A 93 -10.07 2.91 2.87
CA HIS A 93 -11.25 3.58 2.30
C HIS A 93 -11.03 4.10 0.87
N PHE A 94 -9.92 3.75 0.24
CA PHE A 94 -9.68 4.15 -1.13
C PHE A 94 -10.67 3.41 -2.05
N HIS A 95 -11.56 4.16 -2.69
CA HIS A 95 -12.58 3.64 -3.59
C HIS A 95 -11.93 3.15 -4.89
N MET A 96 -11.46 1.90 -4.89
CA MET A 96 -11.05 1.20 -6.10
C MET A 96 -12.28 0.74 -6.89
N CYS A 97 -12.12 0.58 -8.20
CA CYS A 97 -13.12 -0.13 -9.00
C CYS A 97 -13.32 -1.54 -8.39
N PRO A 98 -14.57 -2.02 -8.21
CA PRO A 98 -14.85 -3.28 -7.52
C PRO A 98 -14.05 -4.47 -8.08
N HIS A 99 -13.99 -4.58 -9.41
CA HIS A 99 -13.39 -5.74 -10.06
C HIS A 99 -11.86 -5.88 -9.80
N PRO A 100 -11.01 -4.86 -10.02
CA PRO A 100 -9.60 -4.92 -9.63
C PRO A 100 -9.37 -5.16 -8.12
N ARG A 101 -10.27 -4.63 -7.27
CA ARG A 101 -10.16 -4.82 -5.82
C ARG A 101 -10.39 -6.28 -5.45
N GLU A 102 -11.47 -6.87 -5.94
CA GLU A 102 -11.80 -8.28 -5.71
C GLU A 102 -10.71 -9.21 -6.24
N HIS A 103 -10.14 -8.91 -7.41
CA HIS A 103 -9.00 -9.64 -7.96
C HIS A 103 -7.79 -9.62 -7.00
N ALA A 104 -7.38 -8.44 -6.54
CA ALA A 104 -6.24 -8.30 -5.61
C ALA A 104 -6.50 -9.00 -4.26
N ILE A 105 -7.74 -8.96 -3.77
CA ILE A 105 -8.17 -9.72 -2.58
C ILE A 105 -8.00 -11.22 -2.82
N GLY A 106 -8.42 -11.72 -3.99
CA GLY A 106 -8.27 -13.12 -4.38
C GLY A 106 -6.82 -13.57 -4.39
N LEU A 107 -5.93 -12.78 -4.99
CA LEU A 107 -4.49 -13.05 -5.02
C LEU A 107 -3.87 -13.11 -3.61
N LEU A 108 -4.24 -12.16 -2.73
CA LEU A 108 -3.80 -12.17 -1.34
C LEU A 108 -4.26 -13.41 -0.59
N LYS A 109 -5.52 -13.82 -0.78
CA LYS A 109 -6.06 -15.05 -0.16
C LYS A 109 -5.31 -16.29 -0.65
N GLN A 110 -5.05 -16.40 -1.95
CA GLN A 110 -4.31 -17.53 -2.53
C GLN A 110 -2.88 -17.62 -1.96
N GLU A 111 -2.15 -16.50 -1.96
CA GLU A 111 -0.78 -16.43 -1.42
C GLU A 111 -0.71 -16.74 0.08
N MET A 112 -1.79 -16.47 0.81
CA MET A 112 -1.86 -16.81 2.22
C MET A 112 -2.11 -18.29 2.47
N LEU A 113 -2.95 -18.93 1.65
CA LEU A 113 -3.25 -20.36 1.74
C LEU A 113 -2.02 -21.20 1.38
N SER A 114 -1.29 -20.83 0.31
CA SER A 114 -0.07 -21.54 -0.10
C SER A 114 0.97 -21.60 1.02
N ARG A 115 1.14 -20.52 1.78
CA ARG A 115 2.08 -20.46 2.91
C ARG A 115 1.66 -21.27 4.14
N GLN A 116 0.41 -21.68 4.25
CA GLN A 116 -0.04 -22.53 5.36
C GLN A 116 0.36 -24.00 5.16
N GLU A 117 0.43 -24.48 3.93
CA GLU A 117 0.84 -25.85 3.62
C GLU A 117 2.33 -26.10 3.89
N ASP A 118 3.15 -25.06 3.81
CA ASP A 118 4.60 -25.11 4.08
C ASP A 118 4.99 -24.95 5.56
N ALA A 119 4.01 -24.78 6.47
CA ALA A 119 4.32 -24.66 7.90
C ALA A 119 4.80 -26.01 8.45
N PRO A 120 6.02 -26.11 9.02
CA PRO A 120 6.51 -27.36 9.57
C PRO A 120 5.57 -27.83 10.67
N ILE A 121 4.97 -29.00 10.46
CA ILE A 121 4.14 -29.70 11.45
C ILE A 121 4.93 -29.69 12.77
N PRO A 122 4.37 -29.18 13.88
CA PRO A 122 5.00 -29.28 15.17
C PRO A 122 5.24 -30.77 15.44
N ARG A 123 6.50 -31.21 15.38
CA ARG A 123 6.88 -32.53 15.88
C ARG A 123 6.45 -32.53 17.34
N THR A 124 5.44 -33.32 17.66
CA THR A 124 4.99 -33.61 19.01
C THR A 124 6.18 -34.19 19.75
N SER A 125 6.90 -33.34 20.48
CA SER A 125 7.79 -33.76 21.54
C SER A 125 6.89 -34.45 22.56
N ALA A 126 6.88 -35.78 22.55
CA ALA A 126 6.29 -36.58 23.61
C ALA A 126 7.00 -36.21 24.92
N VAL A 127 6.38 -35.33 25.69
CA VAL A 127 6.81 -35.03 27.06
C VAL A 127 6.36 -36.20 27.91
N GLN A 128 7.31 -37.06 28.27
CA GLN A 128 7.13 -38.08 29.29
C GLN A 128 6.87 -37.39 30.62
N ASN A 129 5.70 -37.68 31.20
CA ASN A 129 5.38 -37.42 32.59
C ASN A 129 6.39 -38.13 33.49
N SER A 130 7.04 -37.37 34.38
CA SER A 130 7.43 -37.89 35.69
C SER A 130 7.21 -36.80 36.73
N SER A 131 6.32 -37.13 37.64
CA SER A 131 5.99 -36.47 38.89
C SER A 131 7.11 -36.66 39.91
N GLU A 132 7.47 -35.63 40.68
CA GLU A 132 7.56 -35.72 42.15
C GLU A 132 7.83 -34.38 42.87
N MET A 133 7.02 -34.20 43.92
CA MET A 133 7.10 -33.51 45.21
C MET A 133 8.02 -32.31 45.52
N SER A 134 7.38 -31.39 46.25
CA SER A 134 7.82 -30.14 46.89
C SER A 134 8.93 -30.26 47.94
N SER A 135 9.78 -29.22 48.07
CA SER A 135 10.08 -28.55 49.35
C SER A 135 10.88 -27.23 49.19
N SER A 136 10.24 -26.16 49.64
CA SER A 136 10.65 -25.02 50.47
C SER A 136 12.12 -24.50 50.62
N ILE A 137 12.21 -23.16 50.52
CA ILE A 137 13.07 -22.12 51.19
C ILE A 137 14.57 -21.95 50.81
N SER A 138 14.93 -20.82 50.19
CA SER A 138 15.64 -19.67 50.83
C SER A 138 16.38 -18.75 49.84
N SER A 139 16.26 -17.46 50.14
CA SER A 139 16.76 -16.21 49.55
C SER A 139 18.25 -16.16 49.17
N THR A 140 18.58 -15.56 48.02
CA THR A 140 19.63 -14.52 47.92
C THR A 140 19.53 -13.72 46.61
N SER A 141 19.82 -12.44 46.73
CA SER A 141 19.71 -11.33 45.77
C SER A 141 20.77 -11.33 44.65
N HIS A 142 20.40 -10.82 43.46
CA HIS A 142 21.02 -9.70 42.70
C HIS A 142 20.53 -9.69 41.22
N PRO A 143 20.13 -8.53 40.66
CA PRO A 143 19.68 -8.45 39.26
C PRO A 143 20.82 -8.01 38.32
N SER A 144 21.03 -8.76 37.24
CA SER A 144 21.78 -8.31 36.07
C SER A 144 20.87 -8.46 34.85
N SER A 145 20.45 -7.34 34.30
CA SER A 145 19.52 -7.23 33.18
C SER A 145 20.20 -7.59 31.86
N SER A 146 19.82 -8.72 31.28
CA SER A 146 20.01 -9.03 29.87
C SER A 146 18.65 -9.37 29.26
N SER A 147 18.02 -8.35 28.67
CA SER A 147 16.75 -8.46 27.95
C SER A 147 16.96 -9.15 26.61
N SER A 148 16.94 -10.48 26.62
CA SER A 148 16.72 -11.29 25.43
C SER A 148 15.22 -11.31 25.14
N ASN A 149 14.77 -10.46 24.22
CA ASN A 149 13.39 -10.48 23.73
C ASN A 149 13.16 -11.75 22.90
N SER A 150 12.73 -12.83 23.56
CA SER A 150 12.05 -13.94 22.91
C SER A 150 10.65 -13.48 22.51
N ILE A 151 10.53 -12.88 21.33
CA ILE A 151 9.22 -12.63 20.69
C ILE A 151 8.57 -14.00 20.47
N SER A 152 7.52 -14.27 21.25
CA SER A 152 6.72 -15.48 21.12
C SER A 152 6.06 -15.50 19.73
N LYS A 153 6.39 -16.51 18.92
CA LYS A 153 5.78 -16.74 17.59
C LYS A 153 4.25 -16.90 17.63
N GLN A 154 3.66 -17.11 18.81
CA GLN A 154 2.21 -17.17 19.00
C GLN A 154 1.53 -15.80 18.85
N ASN A 155 2.19 -14.69 19.23
CA ASN A 155 1.57 -13.36 19.16
C ASN A 155 1.45 -12.83 17.73
N THR A 156 2.34 -13.25 16.82
CA THR A 156 2.28 -12.82 15.40
C THR A 156 1.15 -13.48 14.62
N SER A 157 0.70 -14.67 15.02
CA SER A 157 -0.40 -15.36 14.35
C SER A 157 -1.75 -14.71 14.68
N THR A 158 -1.96 -14.27 15.91
CA THR A 158 -3.21 -13.64 16.35
C THR A 158 -3.35 -12.23 15.78
N ALA A 159 -2.29 -11.41 15.88
CA ALA A 159 -2.28 -10.06 15.29
C ALA A 159 -2.46 -10.08 13.76
N ARG A 160 -1.97 -11.13 13.08
CA ARG A 160 -2.21 -11.34 11.66
C ARG A 160 -3.67 -11.68 11.39
N LYS A 161 -4.32 -12.54 12.17
CA LYS A 161 -5.76 -12.86 12.04
C LYS A 161 -6.67 -11.64 12.26
N ASP A 162 -6.34 -10.80 13.23
CA ASP A 162 -7.16 -9.61 13.54
C ASP A 162 -7.10 -8.57 12.41
N LEU A 163 -5.91 -8.34 11.83
CA LEU A 163 -5.77 -7.48 10.65
C LEU A 163 -6.55 -8.02 9.44
N LEU A 164 -6.69 -9.35 9.32
CA LEU A 164 -7.39 -10.01 8.21
C LEU A 164 -8.91 -9.87 8.34
N MET A 165 -9.46 -10.08 9.53
CA MET A 165 -10.89 -9.87 9.79
C MET A 165 -11.28 -8.42 9.49
N GLU A 166 -10.42 -7.46 9.87
CA GLU A 166 -10.68 -6.03 9.64
C GLU A 166 -10.64 -5.62 8.15
N ILE A 167 -9.82 -6.29 7.33
CA ILE A 167 -9.67 -5.97 5.89
C ILE A 167 -10.75 -6.65 5.03
N PHE A 168 -11.24 -7.82 5.44
CA PHE A 168 -12.09 -8.68 4.59
C PHE A 168 -13.58 -8.80 5.00
N ASP A 169 -13.99 -8.39 6.21
CA ASP A 169 -15.39 -8.53 6.69
C ASP A 169 -16.29 -7.29 6.47
N LYS A 170 -16.05 -6.50 5.43
CA LYS A 170 -16.96 -5.43 4.97
C LYS A 170 -17.17 -5.48 3.47
#